data_AF-A0AAV1B5W3-F1
#
_entry.id   AF-A0AAV1B5W3-F1
#
_cell.length_a   1.000
_cell.length_b   1.000
_cell.length_c   1.000
_cell.angle_alpha   90.00
_cell.angle_beta   90.00
_cell.angle_gamma   90.00
#
_symmetry.space_group_name_H-M   'P 1'
#
loop_
_entity.id
_entity.type
_entity.pdbx_description
1 polymer ?
#
loop_
_entity_poly.entity_id
_entity_poly.type
_entity_poly.pdbx_seq_one_letter_code
_entity_poly.pdbx_strand_id
1 'polypeptide(L)'
;MAIILAASSAVLALLLVTATMGFFIRKNVMRKRRERKQFGTLLDTVNKSKLNVPYEILEKATNYFNDDNKLGQGGSGSVYKGVMPDGNIVAVKRLSFNSTQWVDHFFNEVNLISGVHHKNDERRKNTYTSESLRQRFNRDSEGMLQA
;
A
#
# COMPACT_ATOMS: atom_id res chain seq x y z
N MET A 1 -52.20 -11.24 -31.05
CA MET A 1 -51.80 -11.37 -29.62
C MET A 1 -50.34 -11.77 -29.46
N ALA A 2 -49.83 -12.82 -30.11
CA ALA A 2 -48.41 -13.25 -30.00
C ALA A 2 -47.38 -12.18 -30.41
N ILE A 3 -47.65 -11.39 -31.46
CA ILE A 3 -46.74 -10.34 -31.96
C ILE A 3 -46.58 -9.20 -30.93
N ILE A 4 -47.65 -8.83 -30.23
CA ILE A 4 -47.65 -7.77 -29.22
C ILE A 4 -46.84 -8.20 -27.98
N LEU A 5 -46.92 -9.47 -27.60
CA LEU A 5 -46.14 -10.06 -26.49
C LEU A 5 -44.64 -10.15 -26.81
N ALA A 6 -44.27 -10.38 -28.07
CA ALA A 6 -42.87 -10.42 -28.49
C ALA A 6 -42.24 -9.02 -28.60
N ALA A 7 -43.00 -8.02 -29.03
CA ALA A 7 -42.50 -6.65 -29.13
C ALA A 7 -42.22 -6.01 -27.76
N SER A 8 -43.06 -6.28 -26.75
CA SER A 8 -42.87 -5.73 -25.40
C SER A 8 -41.67 -6.32 -24.66
N SER A 9 -41.35 -7.60 -24.86
CA SER A 9 -40.19 -8.25 -24.23
C SER A 9 -38.87 -7.70 -24.79
N ALA A 10 -38.81 -7.39 -26.09
CA ALA A 10 -37.63 -6.78 -26.71
C ALA A 10 -37.34 -5.38 -26.14
N VAL A 11 -38.39 -4.57 -25.91
CA VAL A 11 -38.25 -3.24 -25.30
C VAL A 11 -37.74 -3.34 -23.86
N LEU A 12 -38.28 -4.27 -23.07
CA LEU A 12 -37.81 -4.49 -21.69
C LEU A 12 -36.35 -4.94 -21.63
N ALA A 13 -35.94 -5.83 -22.54
CA ALA A 13 -34.55 -6.29 -22.61
C ALA A 13 -33.58 -5.13 -22.90
N LEU A 14 -33.90 -4.25 -23.84
CA LEU A 14 -33.07 -3.09 -24.17
C LEU A 14 -32.97 -2.08 -23.01
N LEU A 15 -34.07 -1.86 -22.29
CA LEU A 15 -34.07 -1.00 -21.09
C LEU A 15 -33.18 -1.56 -19.98
N LEU A 16 -33.19 -2.87 -19.75
CA LEU A 16 -32.33 -3.50 -18.75
C LEU A 16 -30.85 -3.46 -19.16
N VAL A 17 -30.52 -3.68 -20.43
CA VAL A 17 -29.15 -3.60 -20.94
C VAL A 17 -28.60 -2.18 -20.82
N THR A 18 -29.38 -1.17 -21.21
CA THR A 18 -28.95 0.24 -21.09
C THR A 18 -28.78 0.67 -19.64
N ALA A 19 -29.68 0.27 -18.74
CA ALA A 19 -29.57 0.56 -17.31
C ALA A 19 -28.34 -0.10 -16.67
N THR A 20 -28.09 -1.38 -16.96
CA THR A 20 -26.93 -2.11 -16.41
C THR A 20 -25.62 -1.59 -16.97
N MET A 21 -25.53 -1.31 -18.27
CA MET A 21 -24.36 -0.70 -18.90
C MET A 21 -24.08 0.69 -18.31
N GLY A 22 -25.11 1.53 -18.19
CA GLY A 22 -25.01 2.85 -17.56
C GLY A 22 -24.57 2.79 -16.10
N PHE A 23 -25.12 1.84 -15.33
CA PHE A 23 -24.71 1.59 -13.95
C PHE A 23 -23.25 1.12 -13.86
N PHE A 24 -22.81 0.22 -14.74
CA PHE A 24 -21.45 -0.30 -14.75
C PHE A 24 -20.42 0.79 -15.12
N ILE A 25 -20.72 1.60 -16.13
CA ILE A 25 -19.90 2.76 -16.52
C ILE A 25 -19.85 3.77 -15.37
N ARG A 26 -21.01 4.15 -14.81
CA ARG A 26 -21.08 5.08 -13.67
C ARG A 26 -20.30 4.55 -12.48
N LYS A 27 -20.43 3.27 -12.15
CA LYS A 27 -19.68 2.61 -11.06
C LYS A 27 -18.17 2.69 -11.30
N ASN A 28 -17.70 2.39 -12.51
CA ASN A 28 -16.28 2.47 -12.87
C ASN A 28 -15.74 3.91 -12.87
N VAL A 29 -16.52 4.88 -13.35
CA VAL A 29 -16.14 6.30 -13.34
C VAL A 29 -16.10 6.86 -11.92
N MET A 30 -17.10 6.55 -11.09
CA MET A 30 -17.14 6.99 -9.68
C MET A 30 -15.99 6.38 -8.88
N ARG A 31 -15.61 5.13 -9.18
CA ARG A 31 -14.44 4.47 -8.57
C ARG A 31 -13.14 5.22 -8.90
N LYS A 32 -12.90 5.51 -10.19
CA LYS A 32 -11.75 6.34 -10.62
C LYS A 32 -11.75 7.74 -10.01
N ARG A 33 -12.93 8.37 -9.85
CA ARG A 33 -13.05 9.69 -9.21
C ARG A 33 -12.68 9.66 -7.72
N ARG A 34 -13.06 8.60 -6.99
CA ARG A 34 -12.70 8.44 -5.58
C ARG A 34 -11.19 8.27 -5.40
N GLU A 35 -10.57 7.44 -6.24
CA GLU A 35 -9.12 7.23 -6.26
C GLU A 35 -8.35 8.54 -6.49
N ARG A 36 -8.76 9.33 -7.50
CA ARG A 36 -8.16 10.64 -7.78
C ARG A 36 -8.29 11.62 -6.61
N LYS A 37 -9.46 11.67 -5.96
CA LYS A 37 -9.69 12.53 -4.79
C LYS A 37 -8.82 12.11 -3.61
N GLN A 38 -8.76 10.82 -3.29
CA GLN A 38 -7.94 10.33 -2.18
C GLN A 38 -6.43 10.49 -2.47
N PHE A 39 -5.99 10.28 -3.71
CA PHE A 39 -4.62 10.56 -4.12
C PHE A 39 -4.29 12.05 -4.01
N GLY A 40 -5.22 12.92 -4.44
CA GLY A 40 -5.09 14.37 -4.26
C GLY A 40 -4.95 14.77 -2.79
N THR A 41 -5.75 14.19 -1.88
CA THR A 41 -5.63 14.46 -0.44
C THR A 41 -4.33 13.93 0.17
N LEU A 42 -3.79 12.82 -0.34
CA LEU A 42 -2.47 12.34 0.08
C LEU A 42 -1.34 13.21 -0.42
N LEU A 43 -1.38 13.63 -1.69
CA LEU A 43 -0.38 14.55 -2.22
C LEU A 43 -0.35 15.84 -1.39
N ASP A 44 -1.50 16.36 -0.98
CA ASP A 44 -1.56 17.54 -0.10
C ASP A 44 -0.95 17.25 1.29
N THR A 45 -1.18 16.05 1.83
CA THR A 45 -0.62 15.62 3.13
C THR A 45 0.89 15.39 3.06
N VAL A 46 1.40 14.77 2.00
CA VAL A 46 2.83 14.53 1.77
C VAL A 46 3.57 15.84 1.50
N ASN A 47 2.96 16.74 0.73
CA ASN A 47 3.52 18.07 0.47
C ASN A 47 3.62 18.89 1.77
N LYS A 48 2.67 18.73 2.70
CA LYS A 48 2.74 19.33 4.04
C LYS A 48 3.79 18.69 4.95
N SER A 49 4.13 17.41 4.77
CA SER A 49 5.01 16.67 5.70
C SER A 49 6.51 16.76 5.41
N LYS A 50 6.97 17.62 4.48
CA LYS A 50 8.40 17.78 4.10
C LYS A 50 9.11 16.50 3.60
N LEU A 51 8.38 15.40 3.34
CA LEU A 51 8.92 14.13 2.84
C LEU A 51 8.99 14.08 1.30
N ASN A 52 9.29 15.21 0.66
CA ASN A 52 9.22 15.35 -0.80
C ASN A 52 10.58 15.02 -1.43
N VAL A 53 10.90 13.72 -1.56
CA VAL A 53 12.05 13.27 -2.35
C VAL A 53 11.58 13.05 -3.79
N PRO A 54 12.18 13.73 -4.80
CA PRO A 54 11.85 13.51 -6.20
C PRO A 54 12.01 12.04 -6.60
N TYR A 55 11.10 11.54 -7.41
CA TYR A 55 11.12 10.15 -7.86
C TYR A 55 12.42 9.82 -8.59
N GLU A 56 12.93 10.75 -9.39
CA GLU A 56 14.17 10.61 -10.16
C GLU A 56 15.40 10.38 -9.26
N ILE A 57 15.38 10.94 -8.03
CA ILE A 57 16.45 10.70 -7.06
C ILE A 57 16.37 9.27 -6.54
N LEU A 58 15.17 8.79 -6.18
CA LEU A 58 14.96 7.43 -5.69
C LEU A 58 15.24 6.38 -6.78
N GLU A 59 14.87 6.67 -8.02
CA GLU A 59 15.13 5.82 -9.18
C GLU A 59 16.64 5.69 -9.43
N LYS A 60 17.38 6.81 -9.49
CA LYS A 60 18.84 6.76 -9.62
C LYS A 60 19.52 6.10 -8.43
N ALA A 61 19.07 6.41 -7.21
CA ALA A 61 19.61 5.85 -5.99
C ALA A 61 19.51 4.32 -5.96
N THR A 62 18.45 3.75 -6.52
CA THR A 62 18.21 2.30 -6.59
C THR A 62 18.77 1.64 -7.86
N ASN A 63 19.52 2.38 -8.69
CA ASN A 63 19.94 1.95 -10.02
C ASN A 63 18.75 1.49 -10.88
N TYR A 64 17.73 2.34 -11.02
CA TYR A 64 16.50 2.08 -11.77
C TYR A 64 15.70 0.88 -11.26
N PHE A 65 15.69 0.68 -9.94
CA PHE A 65 15.06 -0.49 -9.30
C PHE A 65 15.61 -1.83 -9.83
N ASN A 66 16.92 -1.90 -10.08
CA ASN A 66 17.59 -3.13 -10.48
C ASN A 66 17.36 -4.23 -9.42
N ASP A 67 17.03 -5.45 -9.88
CA ASP A 67 16.80 -6.62 -9.03
C ASP A 67 18.04 -7.00 -8.17
N ASP A 68 19.25 -6.66 -8.60
CA ASP A 68 20.47 -6.82 -7.80
C ASP A 68 20.43 -6.03 -6.48
N ASN A 69 19.67 -4.92 -6.46
CA ASN A 69 19.46 -4.10 -5.27
C ASN A 69 18.22 -4.51 -4.49
N LYS A 70 17.50 -5.55 -4.89
CA LYS A 70 16.25 -5.95 -4.24
C LYS A 70 16.51 -6.62 -2.89
N LEU A 71 15.95 -6.02 -1.85
CA LEU A 71 16.03 -6.53 -0.49
C LEU A 71 14.89 -7.51 -0.16
N GLY A 72 13.77 -7.42 -0.88
CA GLY A 72 12.65 -8.35 -0.70
C GLY A 72 11.42 -7.98 -1.50
N GLN A 73 10.45 -8.89 -1.53
CA GLN A 73 9.14 -8.71 -2.18
C GLN A 73 8.03 -9.32 -1.32
N GLY A 74 6.90 -8.63 -1.26
CA GLY A 74 5.69 -9.11 -0.60
C GLY A 74 4.43 -8.55 -1.25
N GLY A 75 3.27 -8.80 -0.64
CA GLY A 75 1.97 -8.39 -1.21
C GLY A 75 1.82 -6.88 -1.47
N SER A 76 2.52 -6.04 -0.72
CA SER A 76 2.47 -4.57 -0.89
C SER A 76 3.42 -4.05 -1.98
N GLY A 77 4.40 -4.84 -2.45
CA GLY A 77 5.41 -4.41 -3.41
C GLY A 77 6.80 -4.99 -3.16
N SER A 78 7.81 -4.37 -3.77
CA SER A 78 9.22 -4.74 -3.65
C SER A 78 10.01 -3.66 -2.92
N VAL A 79 11.01 -4.07 -2.14
CA VAL A 79 11.91 -3.16 -1.40
C VAL A 79 13.29 -3.24 -2.03
N TYR A 80 13.90 -2.10 -2.31
CA TYR A 80 15.22 -1.99 -2.92
C TYR A 80 16.17 -1.20 -2.03
N LYS A 81 17.44 -1.57 -2.06
CA LYS A 81 18.54 -0.76 -1.52
C LYS A 81 18.78 0.42 -2.45
N GLY A 82 18.84 1.62 -1.89
CA GLY A 82 19.21 2.83 -2.60
C GLY A 82 20.39 3.53 -1.93
N VAL A 83 21.21 4.21 -2.73
CA VAL A 83 22.28 5.10 -2.26
C VAL A 83 21.94 6.51 -2.72
N MET A 84 21.63 7.39 -1.78
CA MET A 84 21.26 8.78 -2.03
C MET A 84 22.47 9.60 -2.52
N PRO A 85 22.27 10.79 -3.12
CA PRO A 85 23.37 11.64 -3.60
C PRO A 85 24.35 12.09 -2.50
N ASP A 86 23.90 12.10 -1.25
CA ASP A 86 24.71 12.40 -0.07
C ASP A 86 25.46 11.16 0.49
N GLY A 87 25.34 10.01 -0.17
CA GLY A 87 25.95 8.74 0.22
C GLY A 87 25.14 7.93 1.23
N ASN A 88 23.99 8.44 1.70
CA ASN A 88 23.16 7.74 2.66
C ASN A 88 22.50 6.50 2.03
N ILE A 89 22.58 5.37 2.73
CA ILE A 89 21.92 4.13 2.32
C ILE A 89 20.48 4.14 2.82
N VAL A 90 19.53 3.95 1.91
CA VAL A 90 18.09 3.92 2.21
C VAL A 90 17.42 2.65 1.68
N ALA A 91 16.29 2.29 2.28
CA ALA A 91 15.40 1.26 1.74
C ALA A 91 14.22 1.94 1.03
N VAL A 92 14.09 1.72 -0.28
CA VAL A 92 13.03 2.29 -1.12
C VAL A 92 11.99 1.21 -1.40
N LYS A 93 10.77 1.37 -0.85
CA LYS A 93 9.65 0.45 -1.10
C LYS A 93 8.87 0.90 -2.33
N ARG A 94 9.02 0.16 -3.44
CA ARG A 94 8.23 0.33 -4.66
C ARG A 94 6.95 -0.49 -4.56
N LEU A 95 5.83 0.21 -4.49
CA LEU A 95 4.53 -0.43 -4.34
C LEU A 95 3.97 -0.89 -5.69
N SER A 96 3.33 -2.05 -5.72
CA SER A 96 2.76 -2.65 -6.94
C SER A 96 1.25 -2.41 -7.00
N PHE A 97 0.79 -1.65 -7.99
CA PHE A 97 -0.61 -1.24 -8.15
C PHE A 97 -1.36 -2.24 -9.05
N ASN A 98 -1.78 -3.40 -8.52
CA ASN A 98 -2.52 -4.38 -9.32
C ASN A 98 -4.03 -4.45 -9.03
N SER A 99 -4.58 -3.61 -8.13
CA SER A 99 -6.00 -3.68 -7.77
C SER A 99 -6.53 -2.38 -7.16
N THR A 100 -7.84 -2.14 -7.32
CA THR A 100 -8.60 -1.12 -6.57
C THR A 100 -8.44 -1.26 -5.06
N GLN A 101 -8.20 -2.46 -4.56
CA GLN A 101 -8.05 -2.75 -3.12
C GLN A 101 -6.70 -2.26 -2.57
N TRP A 102 -5.66 -2.23 -3.40
CA TRP A 102 -4.33 -1.76 -3.02
C TRP A 102 -4.36 -0.30 -2.58
N VAL A 103 -5.23 0.51 -3.19
CA VAL A 103 -5.40 1.93 -2.90
C VAL A 103 -5.81 2.13 -1.43
N ASP A 104 -6.78 1.36 -0.93
CA ASP A 104 -7.22 1.42 0.47
C ASP A 104 -6.11 0.98 1.43
N HIS A 105 -5.37 -0.08 1.09
CA HIS A 105 -4.21 -0.54 1.89
C HIS A 105 -3.08 0.47 1.92
N PHE A 106 -2.78 1.12 0.80
CA PHE A 106 -1.77 2.17 0.69
C PHE A 106 -2.14 3.38 1.55
N PHE A 107 -3.39 3.85 1.46
CA PHE A 107 -3.86 4.97 2.27
C PHE A 107 -3.77 4.65 3.77
N ASN A 108 -4.10 3.42 4.17
CA ASN A 108 -3.98 3.01 5.56
C ASN A 108 -2.51 2.98 6.03
N GLU A 109 -1.59 2.46 5.22
CA GLU A 109 -0.16 2.38 5.56
C GLU A 109 0.48 3.77 5.61
N VAL A 110 0.21 4.65 4.62
CA VAL A 110 0.70 6.03 4.61
C VAL A 110 0.12 6.82 5.78
N ASN A 111 -1.17 6.70 6.07
CA ASN A 111 -1.80 7.40 7.20
C ASN A 111 -1.24 6.92 8.55
N LEU A 112 -0.96 5.62 8.68
CA LEU A 112 -0.30 5.06 9.85
C LEU A 112 1.11 5.64 10.03
N ILE A 113 1.91 5.71 8.96
CA ILE A 113 3.28 6.24 9.01
C ILE A 113 3.27 7.76 9.24
N SER A 114 2.35 8.51 8.63
CA SER A 114 2.22 9.96 8.85
C SER A 114 1.71 10.30 10.25
N GLY A 115 0.84 9.47 10.82
CA GLY A 115 0.35 9.63 12.19
C GLY A 115 1.40 9.34 13.27
N VAL A 116 2.43 8.56 12.96
CA VAL A 116 3.56 8.27 13.86
C VAL A 116 4.46 9.50 14.08
N HIS A 117 4.31 10.57 13.30
CA HIS A 117 5.09 11.81 13.49
C HIS A 117 4.51 12.79 14.52
N HIS A 118 3.37 12.47 15.16
CA HIS A 118 2.82 13.27 16.26
C HIS A 118 2.84 12.49 17.58
N LYS A 119 3.88 12.76 18.37
CA LYS A 119 4.19 12.27 19.73
C LYS A 119 4.73 10.83 19.81
N ASN A 120 6.03 10.75 20.11
CA ASN A 120 6.67 9.65 20.82
C ASN A 120 5.82 9.13 22.00
N ASP A 121 5.53 7.82 22.08
CA ASP A 121 5.60 7.02 23.31
C ASP A 121 5.30 5.51 23.10
N GLU A 122 6.34 4.76 22.75
CA GLU A 122 6.98 3.68 23.53
C GLU A 122 6.20 2.76 24.52
N ARG A 123 4.87 2.68 24.56
CA ARG A 123 4.19 1.93 25.65
C ARG A 123 3.46 0.63 25.32
N ARG A 124 3.67 0.00 24.16
CA ARG A 124 2.94 -1.27 23.84
C ARG A 124 3.70 -2.43 23.21
N LYS A 125 5.03 -2.42 23.11
CA LYS A 125 5.77 -3.60 22.57
C LYS A 125 6.95 -4.13 23.40
N ASN A 126 7.33 -3.50 24.52
CA ASN A 126 8.49 -3.93 25.31
C ASN A 126 8.19 -4.86 26.50
N THR A 127 6.92 -5.09 26.86
CA THR A 127 6.60 -5.91 28.05
C THR A 127 6.60 -7.41 27.77
N TYR A 128 6.32 -7.87 26.55
CA TYR A 128 6.22 -9.31 26.26
C TYR A 128 7.48 -9.94 25.68
N THR A 129 8.37 -9.14 25.10
CA THR A 129 9.53 -9.67 24.33
C THR A 129 10.83 -9.65 25.14
N SER A 130 10.94 -8.81 26.18
CA SER A 130 12.17 -8.70 26.98
C SER A 130 12.30 -9.80 28.02
N GLU A 131 11.23 -10.21 28.72
CA GLU A 131 11.29 -11.31 29.69
C GLU A 131 11.46 -12.68 29.02
N SER A 132 10.78 -12.90 27.90
CA SER A 132 10.83 -14.17 27.17
C SER A 132 12.14 -14.37 26.39
N LEU A 133 12.82 -13.29 25.94
CA LEU A 133 14.17 -13.38 25.38
C LEU A 133 15.25 -13.49 26.46
N ARG A 134 15.06 -12.86 27.63
CA ARG A 134 16.01 -12.95 28.75
C ARG A 134 15.99 -14.33 29.41
N GLN A 135 14.84 -14.98 29.50
CA GLN A 135 14.73 -16.38 29.96
C GLN A 135 15.30 -17.40 28.97
N ARG A 136 15.31 -17.09 27.67
CA ARG A 136 15.90 -17.96 26.65
C ARG A 136 17.42 -17.84 26.62
N PHE A 137 17.93 -16.61 26.74
CA PHE A 137 19.38 -16.35 26.80
C PHE A 137 20.03 -16.93 28.07
N ASN A 138 19.39 -16.85 29.24
CA ASN A 138 19.93 -17.43 30.49
C ASN A 138 19.92 -18.98 30.50
N ARG A 139 18.99 -19.61 29.77
CA ARG A 139 18.92 -21.08 29.69
C ARG A 139 20.01 -21.65 28.80
N ASP A 140 20.37 -20.93 27.75
CA ASP A 140 21.42 -21.32 26.82
C ASP A 140 22.82 -21.06 27.39
N SER A 141 22.99 -20.09 28.32
CA SER A 141 24.27 -19.82 29.00
C SER A 141 24.61 -20.78 30.14
N GLU A 142 23.62 -21.33 30.86
CA GLU A 142 23.88 -22.34 31.91
C GLU A 142 24.14 -23.74 31.34
N GLY A 143 23.63 -24.05 30.14
CA GLY A 143 23.92 -25.30 29.43
C GLY A 143 25.34 -25.42 28.87
N MET A 144 26.10 -24.32 28.79
CA MET A 144 27.50 -24.31 28.32
C MET A 144 28.54 -24.46 29.44
N LEU A 145 28.13 -24.44 30.71
CA LEU A 145 29.05 -24.54 31.87
C LEU A 145 29.06 -25.93 32.53
N GLN A 146 28.32 -26.91 31.98
CA GLN A 146 28.29 -28.29 32.48
C GLN A 146 28.49 -29.36 31.40
N ALA A 147 29.08 -29.01 30.25
CA ALA A 147 29.50 -29.97 29.22
C ALA A 147 31.03 -29.97 29.07
#